data_AF-A0A9X2PAE6-F1
#
_entry.id   AF-A0A9X2PAE6-F1
#
_cell.length_a   1.000
_cell.length_b   1.000
_cell.length_c   1.000
_cell.angle_alpha   90.00
_cell.angle_beta   90.00
_cell.angle_gamma   90.00
#
_symmetry.space_group_name_H-M   'P 1'
#
loop_
_entity.id
_entity.type
_entity.pdbx_description
1 polymer ?
#
loop_
_entity_poly.entity_id
_entity_poly.type
_entity_poly.pdbx_seq_one_letter_code
_entity_poly.pdbx_strand_id
1 'polypeptide(L)'
;MRQGWVVRAERGGRLYDAFKDNSVIAIGWREIGPLTELKTRAKIAARVTTTWPEWKPQAVAMSAGQLHRFRSEMKIGDPIVTYDPGRRVYLVGEIAGDYRWDSSIEIGYPNVRSVAWQGEVSRDLLSVRSRNSLGAISTLFQLSADVIEDLLRALKSHQPAKVDLAASVEIAEEDVFKNIQEKAIEFTKDRVHALDWSDLQELVAGLLRAMGYKTRVSPAGPDRGKDIVASPDGFGFEAPRIVVEVKRRKEAIGSISRPNSFCR
;
A
#
# COMPACT_ATOMS: atom_id res chain seq x y z
N MET A 1 -11.56 -1.79 -24.84
CA MET A 1 -10.44 -1.11 -24.15
C MET A 1 -10.01 -1.98 -22.99
N ARG A 2 -8.71 -2.06 -22.70
CA ARG A 2 -8.19 -2.78 -21.51
C ARG A 2 -8.64 -2.04 -20.25
N GLN A 3 -9.03 -2.78 -19.21
CA GLN A 3 -9.43 -2.19 -17.93
C GLN A 3 -8.31 -2.38 -16.92
N GLY A 4 -7.91 -1.31 -16.23
CA GLY A 4 -6.92 -1.44 -15.16
C GLY A 4 -7.57 -1.91 -13.88
N TRP A 5 -6.83 -2.70 -13.10
CA TRP A 5 -7.32 -3.24 -11.85
C TRP A 5 -6.32 -3.04 -10.72
N VAL A 6 -6.83 -2.94 -9.50
CA VAL A 6 -6.05 -3.11 -8.27
C VAL A 6 -6.56 -4.34 -7.54
N VAL A 7 -5.64 -5.19 -7.08
CA VAL A 7 -5.91 -6.22 -6.07
C VAL A 7 -5.02 -5.96 -4.86
N ARG A 8 -5.64 -5.73 -3.70
CA ARG A 8 -4.92 -5.54 -2.45
C ARG A 8 -4.33 -6.86 -1.96
N ALA A 9 -3.05 -6.82 -1.60
CA ALA A 9 -2.35 -7.93 -1.00
C ALA A 9 -2.67 -8.07 0.50
N GLU A 10 -3.96 -8.08 0.86
CA GLU A 10 -4.44 -8.11 2.25
C GLU A 10 -4.08 -6.84 3.06
N ARG A 11 -4.52 -6.75 4.32
CA ARG A 11 -4.21 -5.64 5.22
C ARG A 11 -2.69 -5.49 5.36
N GLY A 12 -2.20 -4.27 5.21
CA GLY A 12 -0.77 -3.98 5.33
C GLY A 12 0.09 -4.56 4.20
N GLY A 13 -0.49 -5.12 3.13
CA GLY A 13 0.28 -5.70 2.04
C GLY A 13 0.93 -7.05 2.36
N ARG A 14 0.40 -7.79 3.36
CA ARG A 14 0.95 -9.07 3.83
C ARG A 14 1.20 -10.11 2.72
N LEU A 15 0.40 -10.10 1.65
CA LEU A 15 0.53 -11.05 0.54
C LEU A 15 1.40 -10.53 -0.62
N TYR A 16 2.03 -9.36 -0.48
CA TYR A 16 2.69 -8.67 -1.59
C TYR A 16 3.83 -9.50 -2.18
N ASP A 17 4.75 -9.95 -1.33
CA ASP A 17 5.88 -10.78 -1.78
C ASP A 17 5.37 -12.12 -2.32
N ALA A 18 4.37 -12.72 -1.69
CA ALA A 18 3.78 -13.95 -2.19
C ALA A 18 3.14 -13.81 -3.59
N PHE A 19 2.48 -12.68 -3.87
CA PHE A 19 1.96 -12.37 -5.21
C PHE A 19 3.08 -12.21 -6.23
N LYS A 20 4.14 -11.50 -5.85
CA LYS A 20 5.33 -11.26 -6.68
C LYS A 20 6.03 -12.58 -7.02
N ASP A 21 6.40 -13.34 -6.00
CA ASP A 21 7.23 -14.55 -6.11
C ASP A 21 6.50 -15.66 -6.86
N ASN A 22 5.19 -15.80 -6.66
CA ASN A 22 4.37 -16.81 -7.34
C ASN A 22 3.78 -16.33 -8.67
N SER A 23 4.02 -15.07 -9.08
CA SER A 23 3.44 -14.47 -10.30
C SER A 23 1.91 -14.60 -10.38
N VAL A 24 1.23 -14.27 -9.27
CA VAL A 24 -0.23 -14.38 -9.15
C VAL A 24 -0.83 -13.20 -8.39
N ILE A 25 -2.14 -13.03 -8.56
CA ILE A 25 -3.00 -12.33 -7.60
C ILE A 25 -4.03 -13.31 -7.05
N ALA A 26 -4.41 -13.12 -5.79
CA ALA A 26 -5.41 -13.97 -5.15
C ALA A 26 -6.38 -13.19 -4.26
N ILE A 27 -7.61 -13.69 -4.14
CA ILE A 27 -8.61 -13.18 -3.20
C ILE A 27 -9.16 -14.32 -2.31
N GLY A 28 -9.77 -13.92 -1.18
CA GLY A 28 -10.20 -14.84 -0.12
C GLY A 28 -11.49 -15.59 -0.44
N TRP A 29 -12.40 -15.70 0.55
CA TRP A 29 -13.67 -16.45 0.44
C TRP A 29 -13.44 -17.94 0.14
N ARG A 30 -12.66 -18.62 0.98
CA ARG A 30 -12.36 -20.05 0.79
C ARG A 30 -13.59 -20.93 0.95
N GLU A 31 -14.48 -20.57 1.86
CA GLU A 31 -15.64 -21.36 2.27
C GLU A 31 -16.72 -21.41 1.16
N ILE A 32 -16.72 -20.45 0.23
CA ILE A 32 -17.69 -20.40 -0.87
C ILE A 32 -17.44 -21.48 -1.94
N GLY A 33 -16.21 -22.01 -1.97
CA GLY A 33 -15.73 -22.94 -2.99
C GLY A 33 -15.48 -22.30 -4.36
N PRO A 34 -15.22 -23.13 -5.39
CA PRO A 34 -14.90 -22.66 -6.74
C PRO A 34 -16.06 -21.88 -7.39
N LEU A 35 -15.72 -20.76 -8.03
CA LEU A 35 -16.67 -19.86 -8.69
C LEU A 35 -16.83 -20.14 -10.19
N THR A 36 -16.20 -21.19 -10.72
CA THR A 36 -16.11 -21.49 -12.16
C THR A 36 -17.50 -21.51 -12.81
N GLU A 37 -18.48 -22.16 -12.17
CA GLU A 37 -19.86 -22.30 -12.67
C GLU A 37 -20.75 -21.06 -12.39
N LEU A 38 -20.31 -20.15 -11.52
CA LEU A 38 -21.10 -19.00 -11.08
C LEU A 38 -20.86 -17.79 -11.99
N LYS A 39 -21.50 -17.81 -13.17
CA LYS A 39 -21.30 -16.81 -14.23
C LYS A 39 -21.92 -15.43 -13.97
N THR A 40 -22.89 -15.32 -13.07
CA THR A 40 -23.63 -14.06 -12.84
C THR A 40 -23.48 -13.59 -11.40
N ARG A 41 -23.50 -12.27 -11.20
CA ARG A 41 -23.47 -11.68 -9.86
C ARG A 41 -24.59 -12.20 -8.97
N ALA A 42 -25.80 -12.41 -9.51
CA ALA A 42 -26.93 -12.97 -8.78
C ALA A 42 -26.67 -14.40 -8.29
N LYS A 43 -26.07 -15.27 -9.12
CA LYS A 43 -25.69 -16.64 -8.73
C LYS A 43 -24.62 -16.64 -7.64
N ILE A 44 -23.64 -15.74 -7.74
CA ILE A 44 -22.63 -15.56 -6.70
C ILE A 44 -23.26 -15.05 -5.41
N ALA A 45 -24.14 -14.04 -5.47
CA ALA A 45 -24.84 -13.52 -4.30
C ALA A 45 -25.67 -14.60 -3.59
N ALA A 46 -26.43 -15.40 -4.35
CA ALA A 46 -27.17 -16.53 -3.78
C ALA A 46 -26.24 -17.52 -3.06
N ARG A 47 -25.09 -17.86 -3.66
CA ARG A 47 -24.11 -18.72 -3.02
C ARG A 47 -23.51 -18.10 -1.76
N VAL A 48 -23.19 -16.80 -1.77
CA VAL A 48 -22.71 -16.08 -0.58
C VAL A 48 -23.75 -16.14 0.54
N THR A 49 -25.03 -15.87 0.24
CA THR A 49 -26.12 -15.96 1.23
C THR A 49 -26.28 -17.36 1.81
N THR A 50 -26.14 -18.41 1.00
CA THR A 50 -26.21 -19.80 1.50
C THR A 50 -25.00 -20.15 2.36
N THR A 51 -23.81 -19.65 2.01
CA THR A 51 -22.55 -19.96 2.73
C THR A 51 -22.48 -19.22 4.06
N TRP A 52 -22.98 -17.98 4.11
CA TRP A 52 -23.02 -17.14 5.31
C TRP A 52 -24.42 -16.53 5.52
N PRO A 53 -25.37 -17.30 6.07
CA PRO A 53 -26.76 -16.86 6.27
C PRO A 53 -26.91 -15.66 7.21
N GLU A 54 -25.93 -15.45 8.11
CA GLU A 54 -25.91 -14.38 9.10
C GLU A 54 -25.45 -13.02 8.52
N TRP A 55 -24.91 -13.01 7.30
CA TRP A 55 -24.42 -11.78 6.68
C TRP A 55 -25.56 -10.87 6.26
N LYS A 56 -25.42 -9.57 6.60
CA LYS A 56 -26.37 -8.54 6.17
C LYS A 56 -26.41 -8.43 4.63
N PRO A 57 -27.54 -8.04 4.02
CA PRO A 57 -27.67 -7.92 2.56
C PRO A 57 -26.58 -7.07 1.90
N GLN A 58 -26.14 -5.98 2.57
CA GLN A 58 -25.05 -5.13 2.08
C GLN A 58 -23.71 -5.89 1.98
N ALA A 59 -23.37 -6.72 2.97
CA ALA A 59 -22.14 -7.50 2.99
C ALA A 59 -22.14 -8.57 1.90
N VAL A 60 -23.29 -9.22 1.69
CA VAL A 60 -23.53 -10.17 0.59
C VAL A 60 -23.33 -9.46 -0.75
N ALA A 61 -23.98 -8.32 -0.95
CA ALA A 61 -23.90 -7.56 -2.20
C ALA A 61 -22.46 -7.11 -2.51
N MET A 62 -21.72 -6.63 -1.50
CA MET A 62 -20.32 -6.23 -1.65
C MET A 62 -19.42 -7.41 -2.02
N SER A 63 -19.54 -8.53 -1.30
CA SER A 63 -18.74 -9.73 -1.55
C SER A 63 -19.03 -10.31 -2.93
N ALA A 64 -20.31 -10.42 -3.30
CA ALA A 64 -20.71 -10.89 -4.62
C ALA A 64 -20.18 -9.99 -5.74
N GLY A 65 -20.15 -8.68 -5.53
CA GLY A 65 -19.58 -7.73 -6.49
C GLY A 65 -18.07 -7.89 -6.67
N GLN A 66 -17.32 -8.14 -5.60
CA GLN A 66 -15.87 -8.38 -5.70
C GLN A 66 -15.56 -9.72 -6.37
N LEU A 67 -16.22 -10.79 -5.93
CA LEU A 67 -16.06 -12.13 -6.49
C LEU A 67 -16.45 -12.16 -7.98
N HIS A 68 -17.54 -11.48 -8.35
CA HIS A 68 -17.97 -11.40 -9.75
C HIS A 68 -16.95 -10.69 -10.64
N ARG A 69 -16.45 -9.52 -10.22
CA ARG A 69 -15.45 -8.76 -10.96
C ARG A 69 -14.16 -9.55 -11.16
N PHE A 70 -13.65 -10.14 -10.07
CA PHE A 70 -12.44 -10.97 -10.12
C PHE A 70 -12.61 -12.19 -11.04
N ARG A 71 -13.74 -12.90 -10.95
CA ARG A 71 -13.96 -14.11 -11.76
C ARG A 71 -14.38 -13.82 -13.21
N SER A 72 -15.17 -12.79 -13.46
CA SER A 72 -15.85 -12.60 -14.76
C SER A 72 -15.37 -11.41 -15.57
N GLU A 73 -15.07 -10.28 -14.92
CA GLU A 73 -14.81 -9.01 -15.62
C GLU A 73 -13.34 -8.87 -15.99
N MET A 74 -12.43 -9.22 -15.08
CA MET A 74 -10.99 -9.27 -15.34
C MET A 74 -10.65 -10.21 -16.50
N LYS A 75 -9.90 -9.69 -17.48
CA LYS A 75 -9.46 -10.44 -18.67
C LYS A 75 -7.94 -10.53 -18.76
N ILE A 76 -7.48 -11.57 -19.46
CA ILE A 76 -6.07 -11.66 -19.87
C ILE A 76 -5.73 -10.41 -20.69
N GLY A 77 -4.60 -9.80 -20.37
CA GLY A 77 -4.12 -8.57 -21.00
C GLY A 77 -4.50 -7.27 -20.29
N ASP A 78 -5.35 -7.35 -19.25
CA ASP A 78 -5.69 -6.18 -18.44
C ASP A 78 -4.51 -5.79 -17.51
N PRO A 79 -4.20 -4.48 -17.39
CA PRO A 79 -3.25 -3.99 -16.39
C PRO A 79 -3.71 -4.32 -14.97
N ILE A 80 -2.80 -4.78 -14.13
CA ILE A 80 -3.06 -5.14 -12.74
C ILE A 80 -1.99 -4.57 -11.84
N VAL A 81 -2.41 -4.10 -10.66
CA VAL A 81 -1.53 -3.48 -9.67
C VAL A 81 -1.81 -4.06 -8.29
N THR A 82 -0.75 -4.27 -7.51
CA THR A 82 -0.85 -4.47 -6.06
C THR A 82 0.05 -3.48 -5.32
N TYR A 83 -0.17 -3.27 -4.02
CA TYR A 83 0.49 -2.22 -3.24
C TYR A 83 1.05 -2.77 -1.93
N ASP A 84 2.30 -2.42 -1.64
CA ASP A 84 2.90 -2.56 -0.32
C ASP A 84 2.89 -1.18 0.39
N PRO A 85 2.06 -0.99 1.42
CA PRO A 85 1.99 0.27 2.16
C PRO A 85 3.17 0.51 3.09
N GLY A 86 3.92 -0.52 3.47
CA GLY A 86 5.14 -0.42 4.29
C GLY A 86 6.32 0.10 3.47
N ARG A 87 6.51 -0.45 2.27
CA ARG A 87 7.53 0.00 1.30
C ARG A 87 7.08 1.20 0.45
N ARG A 88 5.78 1.52 0.45
CA ARG A 88 5.15 2.56 -0.40
C ARG A 88 5.41 2.32 -1.90
N VAL A 89 5.36 1.06 -2.32
CA VAL A 89 5.61 0.65 -3.71
C VAL A 89 4.40 -0.07 -4.30
N TYR A 90 4.11 0.22 -5.55
CA TYR A 90 3.14 -0.50 -6.36
C TYR A 90 3.87 -1.52 -7.23
N LEU A 91 3.42 -2.77 -7.25
CA LEU A 91 3.84 -3.76 -8.22
C LEU A 91 2.88 -3.71 -9.41
N VAL A 92 3.42 -3.45 -10.60
CA VAL A 92 2.66 -3.29 -11.84
C VAL A 92 2.87 -4.51 -12.73
N GLY A 93 1.80 -5.01 -13.32
CA GLY A 93 1.83 -6.16 -14.23
C GLY A 93 0.62 -6.23 -15.14
N GLU A 94 0.47 -7.37 -15.79
CA GLU A 94 -0.63 -7.68 -16.71
C GLU A 94 -1.21 -9.06 -16.38
N ILE A 95 -2.55 -9.18 -16.39
CA ILE A 95 -3.21 -10.47 -16.15
C ILE A 95 -2.80 -11.44 -17.25
N ALA A 96 -2.19 -12.56 -16.86
CA ALA A 96 -1.65 -13.57 -17.78
C ALA A 96 -2.53 -14.81 -17.89
N GLY A 97 -3.47 -15.02 -16.95
CA GLY A 97 -4.32 -16.20 -16.93
C GLY A 97 -5.76 -15.94 -16.50
N ASP A 98 -6.63 -16.86 -16.90
CA ASP A 98 -8.01 -16.89 -16.45
C ASP A 98 -8.12 -17.22 -14.95
N TYR A 99 -9.33 -16.99 -14.41
CA TYR A 99 -9.67 -17.39 -13.06
C TYR A 99 -9.47 -18.89 -12.87
N ARG A 100 -8.79 -19.27 -11.79
CA ARG A 100 -8.75 -20.65 -11.31
C ARG A 100 -9.01 -20.73 -9.82
N TRP A 101 -9.45 -21.91 -9.40
CA TRP A 101 -9.50 -22.31 -8.00
C TRP A 101 -8.28 -23.17 -7.68
N ASP A 102 -7.53 -22.80 -6.66
CA ASP A 102 -6.34 -23.52 -6.21
C ASP A 102 -6.32 -23.58 -4.69
N SER A 103 -6.79 -24.69 -4.12
CA SER A 103 -6.79 -24.90 -2.67
C SER A 103 -5.42 -25.27 -2.10
N SER A 104 -4.47 -25.67 -2.95
CA SER A 104 -3.10 -26.05 -2.56
C SER A 104 -2.15 -24.86 -2.44
N ILE A 105 -2.54 -23.69 -2.93
CA ILE A 105 -1.67 -22.51 -2.91
C ILE A 105 -1.32 -22.08 -1.48
N GLU A 106 -0.02 -21.99 -1.19
CA GLU A 106 0.50 -21.67 0.16
C GLU A 106 0.06 -20.30 0.67
N ILE A 107 -0.30 -19.40 -0.25
CA ILE A 107 -0.83 -18.05 0.02
C ILE A 107 -2.10 -18.11 0.90
N GLY A 108 -2.85 -19.21 0.85
CA GLY A 108 -4.07 -19.42 1.64
C GLY A 108 -5.34 -18.86 0.99
N TYR A 109 -5.22 -18.21 -0.17
CA TYR A 109 -6.29 -17.51 -0.89
C TYR A 109 -6.57 -18.28 -2.19
N PRO A 110 -7.65 -19.08 -2.26
CA PRO A 110 -7.79 -20.09 -3.31
C PRO A 110 -8.37 -19.55 -4.63
N ASN A 111 -8.87 -18.32 -4.66
CA ASN A 111 -9.33 -17.68 -5.88
C ASN A 111 -8.16 -16.95 -6.53
N VAL A 112 -7.60 -17.50 -7.60
CA VAL A 112 -6.29 -17.08 -8.14
C VAL A 112 -6.38 -16.71 -9.62
N ARG A 113 -5.55 -15.75 -10.03
CA ARG A 113 -5.19 -15.49 -11.43
C ARG A 113 -3.68 -15.34 -11.56
N SER A 114 -3.13 -15.84 -12.66
CA SER A 114 -1.71 -15.63 -13.00
C SER A 114 -1.49 -14.22 -13.55
N VAL A 115 -0.33 -13.64 -13.24
CA VAL A 115 0.07 -12.29 -13.62
C VAL A 115 1.49 -12.30 -14.16
N ALA A 116 1.72 -11.59 -15.25
CA ALA A 116 3.06 -11.25 -15.71
C ALA A 116 3.46 -9.91 -15.08
N TRP A 117 4.27 -9.95 -14.02
CA TRP A 117 4.77 -8.76 -13.36
C TRP A 117 5.82 -8.06 -14.21
N GLN A 118 5.74 -6.72 -14.29
CA GLN A 118 6.63 -5.90 -15.09
C GLN A 118 7.67 -5.17 -14.22
N GLY A 119 7.26 -4.70 -13.03
CA GLY A 119 8.18 -4.05 -12.09
C GLY A 119 7.49 -3.25 -11.00
N GLU A 120 8.30 -2.65 -10.14
CA GLU A 120 7.85 -1.85 -9.01
C GLU A 120 7.92 -0.35 -9.31
N VAL A 121 6.95 0.40 -8.79
CA VAL A 121 6.82 1.84 -8.92
C VAL A 121 6.70 2.45 -7.53
N SER A 122 7.62 3.36 -7.18
CA SER A 122 7.47 4.15 -5.96
C SER A 122 6.23 5.03 -6.04
N ARG A 123 5.41 5.00 -4.98
CA ARG A 123 4.22 5.86 -4.86
C ARG A 123 4.56 7.34 -4.99
N ASP A 124 5.76 7.75 -4.59
CA ASP A 124 6.19 9.15 -4.61
C ASP A 124 6.49 9.68 -6.01
N LEU A 125 6.60 8.79 -7.01
CA LEU A 125 6.74 9.18 -8.41
C LEU A 125 5.39 9.51 -9.07
N LEU A 126 4.27 9.19 -8.42
CA LEU A 126 2.93 9.34 -8.98
C LEU A 126 2.33 10.72 -8.71
N SER A 127 1.44 11.16 -9.59
CA SER A 127 0.69 12.41 -9.39
C SER A 127 -0.19 12.33 -8.13
N VAL A 128 -0.55 13.49 -7.57
CA VAL A 128 -1.50 13.55 -6.43
C VAL A 128 -2.82 12.86 -6.78
N ARG A 129 -3.32 13.06 -8.01
CA ARG A 129 -4.56 12.45 -8.49
C ARG A 129 -4.48 10.93 -8.47
N SER A 130 -3.43 10.35 -9.06
CA SER A 130 -3.23 8.90 -9.08
C SER A 130 -3.06 8.33 -7.68
N ARG A 131 -2.30 9.02 -6.80
CA ARG A 131 -2.13 8.62 -5.40
C ARG A 131 -3.46 8.57 -4.63
N ASN A 132 -4.35 9.54 -4.87
CA ASN A 132 -5.67 9.57 -4.25
C ASN A 132 -6.58 8.44 -4.78
N SER A 133 -6.58 8.21 -6.09
CA SER A 133 -7.36 7.12 -6.71
C SER A 133 -6.87 5.73 -6.27
N LEU A 134 -5.55 5.52 -6.27
CA LEU A 134 -4.90 4.31 -5.78
C LEU A 134 -4.94 4.16 -4.26
N GLY A 135 -5.52 5.13 -3.53
CA GLY A 135 -5.77 5.07 -2.09
C GLY A 135 -7.11 4.40 -1.73
N ALA A 136 -7.90 3.92 -2.69
CA ALA A 136 -9.17 3.25 -2.42
C ALA A 136 -8.99 1.91 -1.67
N ILE A 137 -9.82 1.64 -0.67
CA ILE A 137 -9.54 0.57 0.33
C ILE A 137 -10.18 -0.77 -0.04
N SER A 138 -11.09 -0.80 -1.02
CA SER A 138 -11.66 -2.06 -1.54
C SER A 138 -10.56 -3.04 -1.94
N THR A 139 -10.72 -4.33 -1.61
CA THR A 139 -9.78 -5.39 -2.01
C THR A 139 -9.56 -5.41 -3.51
N LEU A 140 -10.61 -5.06 -4.26
CA LEU A 140 -10.63 -5.04 -5.72
C LEU A 140 -11.36 -3.79 -6.21
N PHE A 141 -10.73 -3.04 -7.10
CA PHE A 141 -11.38 -1.94 -7.82
C PHE A 141 -10.74 -1.69 -9.19
N GLN A 142 -11.50 -1.03 -10.05
CA GLN A 142 -11.09 -0.68 -11.40
C GLN A 142 -10.37 0.68 -11.38
N LEU A 143 -9.35 0.81 -12.21
CA LEU A 143 -8.62 2.04 -12.45
C LEU A 143 -9.10 2.72 -13.73
N SER A 144 -9.13 4.04 -13.69
CA SER A 144 -9.30 4.87 -14.88
C SER A 144 -8.03 4.85 -15.75
N ALA A 145 -8.19 5.14 -17.04
CA ALA A 145 -7.08 5.08 -18.01
C ALA A 145 -5.92 6.01 -17.63
N ASP A 146 -6.21 7.21 -17.12
CA ASP A 146 -5.20 8.19 -16.71
C ASP A 146 -4.33 7.70 -15.55
N VAL A 147 -4.90 6.96 -14.60
CA VAL A 147 -4.12 6.39 -13.48
C VAL A 147 -3.20 5.27 -13.95
N ILE A 148 -3.67 4.45 -14.90
CA ILE A 148 -2.86 3.41 -15.53
C ILE A 148 -1.70 4.04 -16.32
N GLU A 149 -1.97 5.08 -17.09
CA GLU A 149 -0.95 5.82 -17.85
C GLU A 149 0.09 6.42 -16.93
N ASP A 150 -0.29 7.01 -15.80
CA ASP A 150 0.63 7.58 -14.82
C ASP A 150 1.52 6.51 -14.17
N LEU A 151 0.97 5.33 -13.84
CA LEU A 151 1.72 4.18 -13.35
C LEU A 151 2.72 3.66 -14.38
N LEU A 152 2.29 3.46 -15.64
CA LEU A 152 3.15 2.99 -16.71
C LEU A 152 4.24 4.00 -17.08
N ARG A 153 3.91 5.30 -17.02
CA ARG A 153 4.88 6.40 -17.13
C ARG A 153 5.91 6.29 -16.03
N ALA A 154 5.50 6.19 -14.77
CA ALA A 154 6.43 6.08 -13.64
C ALA A 154 7.30 4.83 -13.73
N LEU A 155 6.74 3.70 -14.16
CA LEU A 155 7.45 2.44 -14.39
C LEU A 155 8.53 2.56 -15.46
N LYS A 156 8.29 3.34 -16.52
CA LYS A 156 9.26 3.54 -17.60
C LYS A 156 10.28 4.63 -17.26
N SER A 157 9.81 5.79 -16.83
CA SER A 157 10.65 6.98 -16.68
C SER A 157 11.40 7.03 -15.35
N HIS A 158 10.91 6.36 -14.31
CA HIS A 158 11.43 6.45 -12.94
C HIS A 158 11.51 7.90 -12.41
N GLN A 159 10.73 8.81 -13.00
CA GLN A 159 10.72 10.23 -12.68
C GLN A 159 9.40 10.63 -12.03
N PRO A 160 9.40 11.63 -11.12
CA PRO A 160 8.17 12.16 -10.55
C PRO A 160 7.24 12.72 -11.63
N ALA A 161 5.93 12.57 -11.42
CA ALA A 161 4.92 13.26 -12.21
C ALA A 161 5.17 14.78 -12.14
N LYS A 162 4.92 15.48 -13.26
CA LYS A 162 4.92 16.94 -13.25
C LYS A 162 3.81 17.42 -12.31
N VAL A 163 4.12 18.40 -11.47
CA VAL A 163 3.19 18.89 -10.45
C VAL A 163 2.04 19.62 -11.14
N ASP A 164 0.87 18.99 -11.22
CA ASP A 164 -0.36 19.68 -11.59
C ASP A 164 -0.90 20.40 -10.34
N LEU A 165 -0.70 21.71 -10.28
CA LEU A 165 -1.18 22.61 -9.23
C LEU A 165 -2.72 22.74 -9.17
N ALA A 166 -3.48 22.03 -10.02
CA ALA A 166 -4.89 22.29 -10.27
C ALA A 166 -5.86 21.12 -9.98
N ALA A 167 -5.44 20.07 -9.27
CA ALA A 167 -6.33 18.94 -8.99
C ALA A 167 -7.14 19.13 -7.69
N SER A 168 -8.11 20.05 -7.71
CA SER A 168 -9.22 20.07 -6.76
C SER A 168 -10.48 19.54 -7.46
N VAL A 169 -10.82 18.25 -7.33
CA VAL A 169 -12.17 17.79 -7.67
C VAL A 169 -12.64 16.63 -6.80
N GLU A 170 -13.83 16.86 -6.23
CA GLU A 170 -14.86 16.01 -5.63
C GLU A 170 -14.50 14.55 -5.30
N ILE A 171 -14.44 14.30 -4.00
CA ILE A 171 -14.42 12.96 -3.42
C ILE A 171 -15.88 12.51 -3.29
N ALA A 172 -16.24 11.35 -3.82
CA ALA A 172 -17.54 10.73 -3.52
C ALA A 172 -17.65 10.50 -2.00
N GLU A 173 -18.56 11.22 -1.33
CA GLU A 173 -18.71 11.27 0.13
C GLU A 173 -18.90 9.89 0.78
N GLU A 174 -19.51 8.93 0.07
CA GLU A 174 -19.74 7.57 0.59
C GLU A 174 -18.45 6.78 0.83
N ASP A 175 -17.36 7.11 0.13
CA ASP A 175 -16.06 6.44 0.26
C ASP A 175 -15.12 7.15 1.27
N VAL A 176 -15.56 8.29 1.81
CA VAL A 176 -14.87 9.04 2.86
C VAL A 176 -15.15 8.41 4.22
N PHE A 177 -16.43 8.21 4.57
CA PHE A 177 -16.82 7.86 5.94
C PHE A 177 -16.40 6.46 6.42
N LYS A 178 -16.36 5.45 5.54
CA LYS A 178 -16.02 4.07 5.96
C LYS A 178 -14.53 3.86 6.24
N ASN A 179 -13.71 4.85 5.90
CA ASN A 179 -12.37 4.60 5.39
C ASN A 179 -11.37 5.73 5.71
N ILE A 180 -11.75 6.62 6.65
CA ILE A 180 -10.98 7.79 7.08
C ILE A 180 -9.62 7.38 7.65
N GLN A 181 -9.55 6.28 8.42
CA GLN A 181 -8.35 5.93 9.18
C GLN A 181 -7.16 5.56 8.27
N GLU A 182 -7.34 4.70 7.28
CA GLU A 182 -6.23 4.29 6.40
C GLU A 182 -5.81 5.42 5.45
N LYS A 183 -6.78 6.21 4.95
CA LYS A 183 -6.49 7.42 4.18
C LYS A 183 -5.70 8.43 5.04
N ALA A 184 -6.11 8.64 6.29
CA ALA A 184 -5.39 9.51 7.22
C ALA A 184 -3.96 9.02 7.44
N ILE A 185 -3.74 7.71 7.62
CA ILE A 185 -2.40 7.12 7.73
C ILE A 185 -1.56 7.42 6.48
N GLU A 186 -2.09 7.22 5.28
CA GLU A 186 -1.36 7.54 4.04
C GLU A 186 -1.06 9.03 3.90
N PHE A 187 -2.00 9.92 4.25
CA PHE A 187 -1.75 11.37 4.28
C PHE A 187 -0.69 11.76 5.31
N THR A 188 -0.69 11.12 6.48
CA THR A 188 0.35 11.32 7.50
C THR A 188 1.71 10.87 6.96
N LYS A 189 1.80 9.69 6.34
CA LYS A 189 3.03 9.22 5.71
C LYS A 189 3.54 10.20 4.65
N ASP A 190 2.63 10.72 3.81
CA ASP A 190 2.96 11.70 2.78
C ASP A 190 3.52 12.98 3.37
N ARG A 191 2.91 13.48 4.46
CA ARG A 191 3.39 14.67 5.16
C ARG A 191 4.75 14.44 5.79
N VAL A 192 4.95 13.31 6.47
CA VAL A 192 6.23 12.97 7.12
C VAL A 192 7.34 12.83 6.09
N HIS A 193 7.08 12.19 4.93
CA HIS A 193 8.09 12.03 3.88
C HIS A 193 8.45 13.36 3.20
N ALA A 194 7.53 14.33 3.18
CA ALA A 194 7.77 15.65 2.63
C ALA A 194 8.69 16.52 3.51
N LEU A 195 8.72 16.30 4.83
CA LEU A 195 9.53 17.09 5.79
C LEU A 195 11.00 17.14 5.41
N ASP A 196 11.62 18.31 5.58
CA ASP A 196 13.07 18.44 5.47
C ASP A 196 13.81 17.80 6.66
N TRP A 197 15.14 17.82 6.62
CA TRP A 197 15.93 17.17 7.68
C TRP A 197 15.76 17.85 9.03
N SER A 198 15.70 19.18 9.09
CA SER A 198 15.47 19.95 10.31
C SER A 198 14.07 19.69 10.89
N ASP A 199 13.04 19.72 10.05
CA ASP A 199 11.67 19.45 10.48
C ASP A 199 11.50 18.01 10.97
N LEU A 200 12.18 17.06 10.31
CA LEU A 200 12.17 15.66 10.74
C LEU A 200 12.86 15.47 12.09
N GLN A 201 13.95 16.21 12.37
CA GLN A 201 14.58 16.22 13.69
C GLN A 201 13.64 16.75 14.77
N GLU A 202 12.97 17.87 14.52
CA GLU A 202 12.01 18.43 15.47
C GLU A 202 10.81 17.50 15.68
N LEU A 203 10.35 16.79 14.64
CA LEU A 203 9.31 15.77 14.77
C LEU A 203 9.76 14.64 15.72
N VAL A 204 10.97 14.11 15.53
CA VAL A 204 11.52 13.03 16.39
C VAL A 204 11.74 13.54 17.82
N ALA A 205 12.23 14.77 17.98
CA ALA A 205 12.39 15.41 19.28
C ALA A 205 11.03 15.59 19.98
N GLY A 206 10.01 16.03 19.25
CA GLY A 206 8.63 16.14 19.73
C GLY A 206 8.05 14.79 20.19
N LEU A 207 8.31 13.72 19.45
CA LEU A 207 7.88 12.37 19.83
C LEU A 207 8.51 11.93 21.16
N LEU A 208 9.81 12.14 21.34
CA LEU A 208 10.51 11.83 22.60
C LEU A 208 9.99 12.69 23.76
N ARG A 209 9.68 13.97 23.50
CA ARG A 209 9.03 14.86 24.49
C ARG A 209 7.66 14.32 24.92
N ALA A 210 6.85 13.87 23.97
CA ALA A 210 5.55 13.26 24.25
C ALA A 210 5.65 11.96 25.06
N MET A 211 6.77 11.23 24.93
CA MET A 211 7.08 10.04 25.75
C MET A 211 7.62 10.39 27.16
N GLY A 212 7.74 11.67 27.51
CA GLY A 212 8.19 12.13 28.83
C GLY A 212 9.68 12.46 28.94
N TYR A 213 10.43 12.41 27.84
CA TYR A 213 11.83 12.81 27.84
C TYR A 213 12.00 14.32 27.62
N LYS A 214 13.05 14.89 28.19
CA LYS A 214 13.51 16.22 27.78
C LYS A 214 14.56 16.05 26.69
N THR A 215 14.41 16.78 25.59
CA THR A 215 15.28 16.67 24.42
C THR A 215 16.07 17.94 24.18
N ARG A 216 17.28 17.79 23.65
CA ARG A 216 18.13 18.86 23.14
C ARG A 216 18.48 18.52 21.69
N VAL A 217 18.08 19.40 20.77
CA VAL A 217 18.39 19.31 19.35
C VAL A 217 19.68 20.09 19.08
N SER A 218 20.58 19.50 18.32
CA SER A 218 21.83 20.15 17.94
C SER A 218 21.58 21.24 16.88
N PRO A 219 22.30 22.38 16.92
CA PRO A 219 22.19 23.40 15.88
C PRO A 219 22.77 22.89 14.55
N ALA A 220 22.26 23.41 13.43
CA ALA A 220 22.74 23.00 12.11
C ALA A 220 24.26 23.18 11.94
N GLY A 221 24.99 22.08 11.78
CA GLY A 221 26.45 22.07 11.66
C GLY A 221 27.03 20.67 11.58
N PRO A 222 28.38 20.51 11.58
CA PRO A 222 29.04 19.22 11.70
C PRO A 222 28.83 18.64 13.10
N ASP A 223 27.64 18.10 13.29
CA ASP A 223 27.26 17.38 14.49
C ASP A 223 27.94 16.03 14.42
N ARG A 224 28.65 15.62 15.47
CA ARG A 224 29.43 14.38 15.52
C ARG A 224 28.53 13.12 15.54
N GLY A 225 27.54 13.03 14.64
CA GLY A 225 26.49 12.02 14.58
C GLY A 225 25.46 12.12 15.70
N LYS A 226 25.26 13.30 16.30
CA LYS A 226 24.37 13.52 17.45
C LYS A 226 23.39 14.64 17.16
N ASP A 227 22.25 14.28 16.61
CA ASP A 227 21.22 15.22 16.21
C ASP A 227 20.32 15.58 17.39
N ILE A 228 19.97 14.58 18.19
CA ILE A 228 19.10 14.74 19.37
C ILE A 228 19.67 13.95 20.53
N VAL A 229 19.73 14.59 21.69
CA VAL A 229 19.98 13.91 22.97
C VAL A 229 18.71 14.01 23.81
N ALA A 230 18.25 12.88 24.34
CA ALA A 230 17.06 12.80 25.18
C ALA A 230 17.35 12.06 26.49
N SER A 231 16.78 12.57 27.58
CA SER A 231 16.94 12.04 28.94
C SER A 231 15.78 12.53 29.83
N PRO A 232 15.44 11.82 30.93
CA PRO A 232 14.37 12.26 31.82
C PRO A 232 14.62 13.66 32.42
N ASP A 233 15.87 13.90 32.81
CA ASP A 233 16.33 15.14 33.46
C ASP A 233 16.63 16.27 32.47
N GLY A 234 16.98 15.93 31.22
CA GLY A 234 17.34 16.85 30.13
C GLY A 234 18.84 17.17 30.04
N PHE A 235 19.61 16.74 31.04
CA PHE A 235 21.06 16.91 31.10
C PHE A 235 21.80 15.62 30.74
N GLY A 236 21.11 14.47 30.75
CA GLY A 236 21.69 13.18 30.43
C GLY A 236 22.49 12.58 31.57
N PHE A 237 22.21 12.99 32.82
CA PHE A 237 22.76 12.37 34.02
C PHE A 237 21.95 11.15 34.45
N GLU A 238 20.64 11.18 34.18
CA GLU A 238 19.74 10.07 34.47
C GLU A 238 19.57 9.14 33.26
N ALA A 239 19.50 7.85 33.55
CA ALA A 239 19.20 6.82 32.56
C ALA A 239 17.67 6.70 32.35
N PRO A 240 17.21 6.34 31.13
CA PRO A 240 18.02 6.07 29.95
C PRO A 240 18.41 7.36 29.20
N ARG A 241 19.68 7.41 28.78
CA ARG A 241 20.19 8.46 27.90
C ARG A 241 20.10 7.98 26.45
N ILE A 242 19.26 8.64 25.67
CA ILE A 242 19.01 8.30 24.27
C ILE A 242 19.75 9.31 23.39
N VAL A 243 20.54 8.83 22.45
CA VAL A 243 21.19 9.64 21.43
C VAL A 243 20.65 9.20 20.08
N VAL A 244 20.13 10.15 19.31
CA VAL A 244 19.48 9.89 18.02
C VAL A 244 20.27 10.58 16.90
N GLU A 245 20.45 9.86 15.80
CA GLU A 245 20.94 10.36 14.52
C GLU A 245 19.79 10.22 13.52
N VAL A 246 19.36 11.33 12.91
CA VAL A 246 18.24 11.40 11.99
C VAL A 246 18.78 11.37 10.56
N LYS A 247 18.41 10.34 9.80
CA LYS A 247 18.79 10.20 8.40
C LYS A 247 17.55 10.21 7.51
N ARG A 248 17.45 11.20 6.63
CA ARG A 248 16.45 11.22 5.56
C ARG A 248 17.00 10.45 4.36
N ARG A 249 16.33 9.37 3.96
CA ARG A 249 16.59 8.65 2.71
C ARG A 249 15.40 8.83 1.78
N LYS A 250 15.64 9.09 0.49
CA LYS A 250 14.59 9.26 -0.53
C LYS A 250 14.20 7.96 -1.24
N GLU A 251 14.85 6.84 -0.93
CA GLU A 251 14.63 5.54 -1.58
C GLU A 251 14.16 4.47 -0.59
N ALA A 252 13.35 3.53 -1.08
CA ALA A 252 12.81 2.41 -0.31
C ALA A 252 13.93 1.49 0.21
N ILE A 253 13.75 1.00 1.45
CA ILE A 253 14.72 0.12 2.10
C ILE A 253 14.70 -1.25 1.42
N GLY A 254 15.73 -1.53 0.62
CA GLY A 254 16.18 -2.91 0.38
C GLY A 254 16.73 -3.49 1.70
N SER A 255 16.46 -4.77 1.94
CA SER A 255 16.88 -5.54 3.12
C SER A 255 18.30 -5.18 3.58
N ILE A 256 18.45 -4.91 4.87
CA ILE A 256 19.75 -4.66 5.52
C ILE A 256 20.64 -5.89 5.35
N SER A 257 21.56 -5.84 4.40
CA SER A 257 22.80 -6.61 4.47
C SER A 257 23.86 -5.72 5.15
N ARG A 258 24.12 -5.98 6.42
CA ARG A 258 25.43 -5.69 7.04
C ARG A 258 26.10 -7.05 7.30
N PRO A 259 27.44 -7.18 7.24
CA PRO A 259 28.37 -6.15 7.69
C PRO A 259 29.57 -5.90 6.75
N ASN A 260 30.07 -4.67 6.73
CA ASN A 260 31.51 -4.39 6.63
C ASN A 260 31.79 -3.27 7.65
N SER A 261 32.50 -3.49 8.77
CA SER A 261 33.98 -3.52 8.90
C SER A 261 34.62 -2.42 8.03
N PHE A 262 35.39 -1.44 8.50
CA PHE A 262 36.32 -1.36 9.62
C PHE A 262 36.62 0.13 9.92
N CYS A 263 37.14 0.41 11.11
CA CYS A 263 37.78 1.66 11.51
C CYS A 263 38.91 2.11 10.57
N ARG A 264 39.01 3.42 10.28
CA ARG A 264 40.08 4.32 10.74
C ARG A 264 39.61 5.76 10.62
#